data_AF-A0A2C6L4R7-F1
#
_entry.id   AF-A0A2C6L4R7-F1
#
_cell.length_a   1.000
_cell.length_b   1.000
_cell.length_c   1.000
_cell.angle_alpha   90.00
_cell.angle_beta   90.00
_cell.angle_gamma   90.00
#
_symmetry.space_group_name_H-M   'P 1'
#
loop_
_entity.id
_entity.type
_entity.pdbx_description
1 polymer ?
#
loop_
_entity_poly.entity_id
_entity_poly.type
_entity_poly.pdbx_seq_one_letter_code
_entity_poly.pdbx_strand_id
1 'polypeptide(L)'
;MKLAAGLKGAGSLAIAAVFSHSAVTQQVAAETASTLGDKQHPTLQSLLDAKCTEHFKSLCASNSSALRKEDCSGGEVVARFGSIGQDDADKKSYACYLKNTMDLSDVQVYCLDDCLKNIPCQGSVTPRTVKVPVGNTMLRWGEEYKKEHCSPRQEWANKECMFIRSNFVARFDRGHKGQDEFSWRCYNAASLRFERLSVCADNCRGVVPCAGGRADPTSTNHKTIPDRLLRSMDMATFPCAAGEVCEATRSNPPKCRPPLPGEDADLQRTQQVVTAVEVREGQQVTLDVPKGTPTLSVELGNCHSVQLQEGGRIAFKSGGSVQTTSFDLGAGPKESFRLSLGYSNDKISVWLNGQQNDVRDAGYTVRQSGCGPVSRFTVHGPAEAGMLTSVVEAFASSGGSTEL
;
A
#
# COMPACT_ATOMS: atom_id res chain seq x y z
N MET A 1 -57.90 -4.44 -45.69
CA MET A 1 -57.12 -4.02 -46.88
C MET A 1 -56.63 -2.58 -46.66
N LYS A 2 -55.40 -2.43 -46.17
CA LYS A 2 -54.43 -1.35 -46.44
C LYS A 2 -53.25 -1.55 -45.49
N LEU A 3 -52.17 -2.05 -46.06
CA LEU A 3 -50.84 -2.11 -45.45
C LEU A 3 -50.27 -0.70 -45.33
N ALA A 4 -49.54 -0.44 -44.25
CA ALA A 4 -48.43 0.50 -44.24
C ALA A 4 -47.39 0.00 -43.23
N ALA A 5 -46.25 -0.41 -43.77
CA ALA A 5 -45.02 -0.75 -43.06
C ALA A 5 -44.15 0.51 -42.91
N GLY A 6 -43.39 0.61 -41.82
CA GLY A 6 -42.41 1.68 -41.64
C GLY A 6 -41.44 1.43 -40.48
N LEU A 7 -40.24 0.96 -40.86
CA LEU A 7 -38.89 1.09 -40.23
C LEU A 7 -38.71 0.74 -38.74
N LYS A 8 -38.00 -0.35 -38.39
CA LYS A 8 -36.53 -0.57 -38.36
C LYS A 8 -35.76 0.36 -37.42
N GLY A 9 -35.18 -0.23 -36.36
CA GLY A 9 -33.98 0.31 -35.72
C GLY A 9 -33.84 0.16 -34.19
N ALA A 10 -34.06 -1.03 -33.60
CA ALA A 10 -33.64 -1.28 -32.22
C ALA A 10 -32.25 -1.94 -32.22
N GLY A 11 -31.21 -1.11 -32.31
CA GLY A 11 -29.85 -1.50 -31.96
C GLY A 11 -29.70 -1.44 -30.44
N SER A 12 -29.84 -2.56 -29.75
CA SER A 12 -29.44 -2.66 -28.34
C SER A 12 -27.92 -2.68 -28.28
N LEU A 13 -27.35 -1.55 -27.86
CA LEU A 13 -25.97 -1.46 -27.38
C LEU A 13 -25.76 -2.51 -26.28
N ALA A 14 -24.88 -3.46 -26.53
CA ALA A 14 -24.23 -4.21 -25.47
C ALA A 14 -23.36 -3.22 -24.70
N ILE A 15 -23.73 -2.93 -23.44
CA ILE A 15 -22.86 -2.23 -22.50
C ILE A 15 -21.73 -3.20 -22.16
N ALA A 16 -20.62 -3.05 -22.87
CA ALA A 16 -19.35 -3.64 -22.48
C ALA A 16 -18.88 -2.94 -21.20
N ALA A 17 -19.17 -3.54 -20.04
CA ALA A 17 -18.50 -3.19 -18.79
C ALA A 17 -17.06 -3.70 -18.86
N VAL A 18 -16.19 -2.92 -19.51
CA VAL A 18 -14.77 -3.25 -19.65
C VAL A 18 -14.03 -2.90 -18.35
N PHE A 19 -13.48 -3.96 -17.75
CA PHE A 19 -12.40 -4.02 -16.77
C PHE A 19 -11.63 -2.70 -16.53
N SER A 20 -12.09 -1.91 -15.55
CA SER A 20 -11.37 -0.69 -15.08
C SER A 20 -10.73 -0.87 -13.69
N HIS A 21 -10.74 -2.07 -13.12
CA HIS A 21 -10.32 -2.30 -11.73
C HIS A 21 -8.79 -2.38 -11.51
N SER A 22 -7.97 -2.37 -12.56
CA SER A 22 -6.49 -2.48 -12.44
C SER A 22 -5.72 -1.17 -12.54
N ALA A 23 -6.32 -0.08 -13.02
CA ALA A 23 -5.63 1.22 -13.13
C ALA A 23 -5.44 1.93 -11.77
N VAL A 24 -6.27 1.58 -10.79
CA VAL A 24 -6.41 2.33 -9.53
C VAL A 24 -5.29 2.00 -8.53
N THR A 25 -4.87 0.73 -8.42
CA THR A 25 -3.72 0.33 -7.59
C THR A 25 -2.40 0.94 -8.11
N GLN A 26 -2.30 1.21 -9.42
CA GLN A 26 -1.13 1.89 -10.00
C GLN A 26 -1.07 3.38 -9.62
N GLN A 27 -2.22 4.04 -9.47
CA GLN A 27 -2.29 5.45 -9.07
C GLN A 27 -1.87 5.66 -7.60
N VAL A 28 -2.21 4.70 -6.72
CA VAL A 28 -1.75 4.63 -5.32
C VAL A 28 -0.22 4.62 -5.24
N ALA A 29 0.42 3.79 -6.06
CA ALA A 29 1.87 3.71 -6.07
C ALA A 29 2.53 4.95 -6.69
N ALA A 30 1.89 5.57 -7.69
CA ALA A 30 2.42 6.74 -8.37
C ALA A 30 2.42 8.00 -7.48
N GLU A 31 1.36 8.24 -6.72
CA GLU A 31 1.27 9.42 -5.83
C GLU A 31 2.27 9.35 -4.67
N THR A 32 2.45 8.17 -4.05
CA THR A 32 3.45 7.97 -2.99
C THR A 32 4.87 7.84 -3.55
N ALA A 33 5.05 7.43 -4.81
CA ALA A 33 6.35 7.45 -5.48
C ALA A 33 6.81 8.88 -5.83
N SER A 34 5.88 9.79 -6.12
CA SER A 34 6.18 11.18 -6.47
C SER A 34 6.78 11.99 -5.31
N THR A 35 6.55 11.61 -4.05
CA THR A 35 7.10 12.29 -2.86
C THR A 35 8.46 11.77 -2.42
N LEU A 36 8.92 10.62 -2.92
CA LEU A 36 10.17 9.96 -2.46
C LEU A 36 11.44 10.33 -3.25
N GLY A 37 11.37 11.28 -4.18
CA GLY A 37 12.53 11.76 -4.94
C GLY A 37 12.95 10.82 -6.08
N ASP A 38 13.03 11.39 -7.28
CA ASP A 38 13.08 10.73 -8.59
C ASP A 38 14.47 10.18 -8.97
N LYS A 39 15.10 9.41 -8.07
CA LYS A 39 16.15 8.46 -8.46
C LYS A 39 15.62 7.07 -8.17
N GLN A 40 15.38 6.31 -9.23
CA GLN A 40 14.86 4.95 -9.17
C GLN A 40 15.85 4.06 -8.39
N HIS A 41 15.69 4.02 -7.06
CA HIS A 41 16.49 3.16 -6.19
C HIS A 41 16.28 1.70 -6.62
N PRO A 42 17.35 0.91 -6.79
CA PRO A 42 17.22 -0.49 -7.18
C PRO A 42 16.44 -1.26 -6.11
N THR A 43 15.61 -2.20 -6.54
CA THR A 43 14.95 -3.15 -5.63
C THR A 43 15.92 -4.26 -5.27
N LEU A 44 15.67 -4.96 -4.17
CA LEU A 44 16.45 -6.12 -3.77
C LEU A 44 16.48 -7.17 -4.90
N GLN A 45 15.35 -7.44 -5.55
CA GLN A 45 15.27 -8.38 -6.68
C GLN A 45 16.22 -7.97 -7.81
N SER A 46 16.28 -6.68 -8.15
CA SER A 46 17.17 -6.20 -9.22
C SER A 46 18.66 -6.35 -8.87
N LEU A 47 19.01 -6.22 -7.58
CA LEU A 47 20.37 -6.47 -7.10
C LEU A 47 20.72 -7.95 -7.15
N LEU A 48 19.77 -8.84 -6.85
CA LEU A 48 19.95 -10.29 -7.02
C LEU A 48 20.07 -10.69 -8.50
N ASP A 49 19.28 -10.08 -9.38
CA ASP A 49 19.40 -10.28 -10.84
C ASP A 49 20.80 -9.85 -11.34
N ALA A 50 21.34 -8.74 -10.82
CA ALA A 50 22.71 -8.32 -11.10
C ALA A 50 23.76 -9.32 -10.58
N LYS A 51 23.62 -9.84 -9.36
CA LYS A 51 24.49 -10.91 -8.82
C LYS A 51 24.45 -12.18 -9.67
N CYS A 52 23.26 -12.56 -10.14
CA CYS A 52 23.11 -13.68 -11.07
C CYS A 52 23.80 -13.44 -12.40
N THR A 53 23.70 -12.22 -12.94
CA THR A 53 24.41 -11.82 -14.16
C THR A 53 25.92 -11.91 -13.99
N GLU A 54 26.47 -11.43 -12.87
CA GLU A 54 27.90 -11.58 -12.53
C GLU A 54 28.31 -13.06 -12.43
N HIS A 55 27.48 -13.87 -11.77
CA HIS A 55 27.73 -15.30 -11.61
C HIS A 55 27.78 -16.04 -12.95
N PHE A 56 26.83 -15.77 -13.85
CA PHE A 56 26.82 -16.31 -15.21
C PHE A 56 28.09 -15.92 -15.99
N LYS A 57 28.48 -14.65 -15.96
CA LYS A 57 29.70 -14.16 -16.63
C LYS A 57 30.95 -14.89 -16.13
N SER A 58 31.05 -15.13 -14.82
CA SER A 58 32.17 -15.87 -14.23
C SER A 58 32.23 -17.33 -14.70
N LEU A 59 31.07 -18.00 -14.78
CA LEU A 59 31.00 -19.38 -15.29
C LEU A 59 31.37 -19.47 -16.77
N CYS A 60 30.94 -18.50 -17.58
CA CYS A 60 31.29 -18.39 -18.98
C CYS A 60 32.80 -18.15 -19.17
N ALA A 61 33.39 -17.24 -18.40
CA ALA A 61 34.83 -16.95 -18.48
C ALA A 61 35.69 -18.16 -18.06
N SER A 62 35.20 -18.99 -17.13
CA SER A 62 35.90 -20.19 -16.65
C SER A 62 35.68 -21.44 -17.49
N ASN A 63 34.93 -21.37 -18.61
CA ASN A 63 34.50 -22.54 -19.40
C ASN A 63 33.87 -23.64 -18.52
N SER A 64 33.08 -23.23 -17.52
CA SER A 64 32.41 -24.17 -16.63
C SER A 64 31.49 -25.10 -17.42
N SER A 65 31.47 -26.39 -17.07
CA SER A 65 30.53 -27.36 -17.64
C SER A 65 29.07 -27.11 -17.25
N ALA A 66 28.82 -26.18 -16.31
CA ALA A 66 27.47 -25.78 -15.91
C ALA A 66 26.71 -24.99 -16.99
N LEU A 67 27.42 -24.39 -17.95
CA LEU A 67 26.83 -23.64 -19.07
C LEU A 67 27.44 -24.10 -20.40
N ARG A 68 26.63 -24.15 -21.46
CA ARG A 68 27.17 -24.37 -22.80
C ARG A 68 27.70 -23.06 -23.35
N LYS A 69 28.61 -23.13 -24.32
CA LYS A 69 29.22 -21.92 -24.92
C LYS A 69 28.17 -21.01 -25.56
N GLU A 70 27.10 -21.58 -26.10
CA GLU A 70 26.01 -20.83 -26.73
C GLU A 70 25.23 -20.00 -25.71
N ASP A 71 25.07 -20.53 -24.49
CA ASP A 71 24.37 -19.87 -23.37
C ASP A 71 25.14 -18.62 -22.87
N CYS A 72 26.41 -18.48 -23.23
CA CYS A 72 27.27 -17.34 -22.90
C CYS A 72 27.16 -16.17 -23.88
N SER A 73 26.37 -16.29 -24.95
CA SER A 73 26.32 -15.33 -26.07
C SER A 73 25.48 -14.08 -25.79
N GLY A 74 25.04 -13.88 -24.54
CA GLY A 74 24.28 -12.71 -24.11
C GLY A 74 22.81 -13.00 -23.80
N GLY A 75 22.23 -12.18 -22.93
CA GLY A 75 20.84 -12.30 -22.47
C GLY A 75 20.67 -11.74 -21.06
N GLU A 76 19.43 -11.44 -20.68
CA GLU A 76 19.10 -11.01 -19.32
C GLU A 76 19.09 -12.23 -18.40
N VAL A 77 19.82 -12.16 -17.28
CA VAL A 77 19.86 -13.22 -16.26
C VAL A 77 19.11 -12.74 -15.03
N VAL A 78 18.23 -13.58 -14.50
CA VAL A 78 17.35 -13.24 -13.38
C VAL A 78 17.45 -14.26 -12.24
N ALA A 79 17.36 -13.78 -11.01
CA ALA A 79 17.32 -14.56 -9.79
C ALA A 79 15.89 -14.99 -9.48
N ARG A 80 15.63 -16.29 -9.35
CA ARG A 80 14.29 -16.79 -8.98
C ARG A 80 14.40 -17.97 -8.01
N PHE A 81 13.34 -18.19 -7.25
CA PHE A 81 13.10 -19.47 -6.59
C PHE A 81 12.09 -20.27 -7.44
N GLY A 82 12.45 -21.47 -7.87
CA GLY A 82 11.62 -22.24 -8.78
C GLY A 82 12.15 -23.64 -8.99
N SER A 83 11.53 -24.39 -9.91
CA SER A 83 11.99 -25.74 -10.22
C SER A 83 13.42 -25.73 -10.76
N ILE A 84 14.23 -26.67 -10.28
CA ILE A 84 15.60 -26.91 -10.76
C ILE A 84 15.77 -28.26 -11.48
N GLY A 85 14.76 -29.13 -11.46
CA GLY A 85 14.75 -30.40 -12.21
C GLY A 85 14.38 -30.23 -13.70
N GLN A 86 14.72 -31.22 -14.54
CA GLN A 86 14.13 -31.38 -15.88
C GLN A 86 12.82 -32.19 -15.82
N ASP A 87 12.77 -33.20 -14.93
CA ASP A 87 11.63 -34.13 -14.79
C ASP A 87 10.97 -34.07 -13.40
N ASP A 88 11.53 -33.31 -12.47
CA ASP A 88 11.20 -33.34 -11.05
C ASP A 88 10.68 -31.96 -10.62
N ALA A 89 9.41 -31.69 -10.93
CA ALA A 89 8.74 -30.43 -10.64
C ALA A 89 8.77 -30.06 -9.14
N ASP A 90 8.95 -31.07 -8.28
CA ASP A 90 8.92 -30.94 -6.83
C ASP A 90 10.22 -30.38 -6.23
N LYS A 91 11.36 -30.48 -6.95
CA LYS A 91 12.63 -29.91 -6.48
C LYS A 91 12.73 -28.44 -6.84
N LYS A 92 12.43 -27.58 -5.87
CA LYS A 92 12.58 -26.12 -5.98
C LYS A 92 13.82 -25.61 -5.23
N SER A 93 14.53 -24.68 -5.84
CA SER A 93 15.68 -24.01 -5.22
C SER A 93 15.88 -22.63 -5.83
N TYR A 94 16.74 -21.82 -5.20
CA TYR A 94 17.19 -20.57 -5.80
C TYR A 94 18.18 -20.85 -6.93
N ALA A 95 17.94 -20.23 -8.08
CA ALA A 95 18.78 -20.35 -9.26
C ALA A 95 18.86 -19.00 -9.98
N CYS A 96 19.90 -18.88 -10.80
CA CYS A 96 20.03 -17.86 -11.81
C CYS A 96 19.53 -18.42 -13.13
N TYR A 97 18.59 -17.75 -13.78
CA TYR A 97 17.92 -18.20 -14.99
C TYR A 97 18.22 -17.25 -16.14
N LEU A 98 18.49 -17.79 -17.33
CA LEU A 98 18.55 -16.97 -18.53
C LEU A 98 17.12 -16.67 -18.98
N LYS A 99 16.67 -15.42 -18.80
CA LYS A 99 15.26 -15.01 -18.85
C LYS A 99 14.58 -15.32 -20.18
N ASN A 100 15.28 -15.15 -21.30
CA ASN A 100 14.73 -15.42 -22.64
C ASN A 100 14.51 -16.92 -22.93
N THR A 101 14.97 -17.82 -22.03
CA THR A 101 14.72 -19.28 -22.11
C THR A 101 13.61 -19.74 -21.17
N MET A 102 13.06 -18.84 -20.36
CA MET A 102 11.91 -19.09 -19.49
C MET A 102 10.60 -18.87 -20.26
N ASP A 103 9.54 -19.57 -19.88
CA ASP A 103 8.19 -19.24 -20.33
C ASP A 103 7.59 -18.18 -19.40
N LEU A 104 7.42 -16.96 -19.90
CA LEU A 104 6.94 -15.81 -19.13
C LEU A 104 5.41 -15.72 -19.07
N SER A 105 4.68 -16.65 -19.70
CA SER A 105 3.22 -16.64 -19.71
C SER A 105 2.59 -17.25 -18.45
N ASP A 106 3.37 -18.01 -17.69
CA ASP A 106 2.93 -18.71 -16.48
C ASP A 106 3.54 -18.10 -15.19
N VAL A 107 3.03 -18.47 -14.03
CA VAL A 107 3.43 -17.98 -12.71
C VAL A 107 3.79 -19.16 -11.79
N GLN A 108 4.93 -19.80 -12.07
CA GLN A 108 5.41 -20.97 -11.33
C GLN A 108 6.73 -20.75 -10.59
N VAL A 109 7.33 -19.57 -10.75
CA VAL A 109 8.52 -19.13 -10.02
C VAL A 109 8.18 -18.03 -9.03
N TYR A 110 9.10 -17.76 -8.12
CA TYR A 110 8.98 -16.72 -7.10
C TYR A 110 10.14 -15.73 -7.23
N CYS A 111 9.79 -14.47 -7.03
CA CYS A 111 10.68 -13.34 -6.88
C CYS A 111 10.73 -12.97 -5.39
N LEU A 112 11.73 -12.19 -5.00
CA LEU A 112 11.93 -11.73 -3.63
C LEU A 112 11.57 -10.25 -3.52
N ASP A 113 10.65 -9.90 -2.61
CA ASP A 113 10.45 -8.50 -2.24
C ASP A 113 11.67 -7.94 -1.48
N ASP A 114 11.64 -6.64 -1.18
CA ASP A 114 12.73 -5.95 -0.48
C ASP A 114 13.00 -6.49 0.93
N CYS A 115 12.12 -7.35 1.46
CA CYS A 115 12.22 -8.03 2.74
C CYS A 115 12.45 -9.56 2.60
N LEU A 116 12.93 -10.01 1.44
CA LEU A 116 13.22 -11.42 1.12
C LEU A 116 12.01 -12.37 1.24
N LYS A 117 10.81 -11.87 0.98
CA LYS A 117 9.63 -12.74 0.92
C LYS A 117 9.42 -13.24 -0.50
N ASN A 118 9.26 -14.55 -0.63
CA ASN A 118 8.93 -15.20 -1.90
C ASN A 118 7.51 -14.84 -2.33
N ILE A 119 7.41 -14.06 -3.39
CA ILE A 119 6.15 -13.68 -4.02
C ILE A 119 6.11 -14.31 -5.42
N PRO A 120 5.02 -14.99 -5.81
CA PRO A 120 4.87 -15.52 -7.17
C PRO A 120 5.06 -14.43 -8.23
N CYS A 121 5.83 -14.74 -9.27
CA CYS A 121 6.09 -13.84 -10.38
C CYS A 121 6.09 -14.58 -11.71
N GLN A 122 6.02 -13.83 -12.81
CA GLN A 122 6.01 -14.37 -14.16
C GLN A 122 7.27 -15.19 -14.43
N GLY A 123 7.06 -16.35 -15.05
CA GLY A 123 8.08 -17.34 -15.31
C GLY A 123 7.63 -18.74 -14.93
N SER A 124 7.89 -19.70 -15.80
CA SER A 124 7.98 -21.12 -15.51
C SER A 124 9.23 -21.71 -16.14
N VAL A 125 9.61 -22.88 -15.63
CA VAL A 125 10.81 -23.59 -16.03
C VAL A 125 10.41 -24.73 -16.95
N THR A 126 10.95 -24.73 -18.16
CA THR A 126 10.74 -25.79 -19.16
C THR A 126 12.04 -26.60 -19.33
N PRO A 127 12.02 -27.74 -20.06
CA PRO A 127 13.25 -28.47 -20.38
C PRO A 127 14.30 -27.66 -21.14
N ARG A 128 13.90 -26.56 -21.81
CA ARG A 128 14.81 -25.66 -22.55
C ARG A 128 15.37 -24.52 -21.69
N THR A 129 14.84 -24.33 -20.48
CA THR A 129 15.24 -23.22 -19.63
C THR A 129 16.66 -23.43 -19.11
N VAL A 130 17.54 -22.48 -19.46
CA VAL A 130 18.92 -22.44 -18.99
C VAL A 130 18.94 -21.86 -17.58
N LYS A 131 19.55 -22.60 -16.65
CA LYS A 131 19.57 -22.26 -15.23
C LYS A 131 20.84 -22.74 -14.55
N VAL A 132 21.29 -21.98 -13.57
CA VAL A 132 22.43 -22.32 -12.69
C VAL A 132 21.92 -22.32 -11.25
N PRO A 133 21.81 -23.48 -10.58
CA PRO A 133 21.44 -23.55 -9.17
C PRO A 133 22.48 -22.83 -8.30
N VAL A 134 22.01 -21.95 -7.41
CA VAL A 134 22.87 -21.25 -6.44
C VAL A 134 22.48 -21.54 -4.99
N GLY A 135 21.26 -22.04 -4.75
CA GLY A 135 20.77 -22.44 -3.43
C GLY A 135 20.87 -21.33 -2.39
N ASN A 136 21.36 -21.66 -1.20
CA ASN A 136 21.46 -20.72 -0.08
C ASN A 136 22.41 -19.55 -0.32
N THR A 137 23.26 -19.60 -1.35
CA THR A 137 24.09 -18.46 -1.74
C THR A 137 23.23 -17.25 -2.12
N MET A 138 22.09 -17.46 -2.78
CA MET A 138 21.14 -16.40 -3.11
C MET A 138 20.61 -15.70 -1.85
N LEU A 139 20.24 -16.49 -0.84
CA LEU A 139 19.74 -15.97 0.43
C LEU A 139 20.81 -15.15 1.15
N ARG A 140 22.07 -15.58 1.10
CA ARG A 140 23.18 -14.81 1.67
C ARG A 140 23.37 -13.45 0.99
N TRP A 141 23.34 -13.40 -0.34
CA TRP A 141 23.34 -12.11 -1.07
C TRP A 141 22.12 -11.26 -0.70
N GLY A 142 20.96 -11.90 -0.61
CA GLY A 142 19.71 -11.26 -0.22
C GLY A 142 19.77 -10.62 1.17
N GLU A 143 20.31 -11.32 2.17
CA GLU A 143 20.41 -10.81 3.55
C GLU A 143 21.35 -9.60 3.68
N GLU A 144 22.34 -9.47 2.77
CA GLU A 144 23.16 -8.26 2.68
C GLU A 144 22.31 -7.06 2.24
N TYR A 145 21.53 -7.22 1.15
CA TYR A 145 20.67 -6.15 0.62
C TYR A 145 19.46 -5.86 1.50
N LYS A 146 18.91 -6.87 2.18
CA LYS A 146 17.74 -6.71 3.05
C LYS A 146 17.96 -5.65 4.13
N LYS A 147 19.18 -5.52 4.67
CA LYS A 147 19.52 -4.49 5.66
C LYS A 147 19.30 -3.08 5.13
N GLU A 148 19.61 -2.86 3.86
CA GLU A 148 19.49 -1.58 3.19
C GLU A 148 18.08 -1.34 2.64
N HIS A 149 17.32 -2.38 2.31
CA HIS A 149 16.05 -2.24 1.57
C HIS A 149 14.79 -2.59 2.37
N CYS A 150 14.86 -3.47 3.36
CA CYS A 150 13.70 -3.84 4.15
C CYS A 150 13.48 -2.83 5.27
N SER A 151 12.35 -2.13 5.26
CA SER A 151 11.95 -1.32 6.42
C SER A 151 11.92 -2.19 7.69
N PRO A 152 12.56 -1.75 8.79
CA PRO A 152 12.47 -2.45 10.07
C PRO A 152 11.02 -2.67 10.54
N ARG A 153 10.12 -1.73 10.24
CA ARG A 153 8.68 -1.87 10.55
C ARG A 153 8.02 -2.96 9.72
N GLN A 154 8.29 -2.98 8.41
CA GLN A 154 7.77 -4.03 7.54
C GLN A 154 8.30 -5.41 7.93
N GLU A 155 9.55 -5.49 8.41
CA GLU A 155 10.11 -6.73 8.94
C GLU A 155 9.34 -7.23 10.17
N TRP A 156 9.06 -6.35 11.14
CA TRP A 156 8.24 -6.69 12.30
C TRP A 156 6.81 -7.11 11.92
N ALA A 157 6.15 -6.37 11.03
CA ALA A 157 4.82 -6.72 10.54
C ALA A 157 4.82 -8.10 9.84
N ASN A 158 5.84 -8.38 9.02
CA ASN A 158 6.00 -9.68 8.39
C ASN A 158 6.21 -10.81 9.41
N LYS A 159 7.02 -10.57 10.45
CA LYS A 159 7.25 -11.54 11.53
C LYS A 159 5.95 -11.87 12.27
N GLU A 160 5.13 -10.86 12.53
CA GLU A 160 3.81 -11.01 13.12
C GLU A 160 2.90 -11.89 12.24
N CYS A 161 2.83 -11.64 10.94
CA CYS A 161 2.09 -12.50 10.01
C CYS A 161 2.61 -13.95 9.96
N MET A 162 3.92 -14.16 10.06
CA MET A 162 4.53 -15.49 10.05
C MET A 162 4.11 -16.33 11.27
N PHE A 163 3.84 -15.71 12.43
CA PHE A 163 3.27 -16.41 13.59
C PHE A 163 1.87 -16.94 13.34
N ILE A 164 1.10 -16.32 12.45
CA ILE A 164 -0.21 -16.82 12.04
C ILE A 164 -0.03 -18.04 11.14
N ARG A 165 0.76 -17.88 10.08
CA ARG A 165 1.16 -18.94 9.13
C ARG A 165 2.50 -18.56 8.51
N SER A 166 3.41 -19.52 8.37
CA SER A 166 4.80 -19.30 7.97
C SER A 166 4.99 -18.62 6.60
N ASN A 167 4.01 -18.75 5.69
CA ASN A 167 4.02 -18.15 4.36
C ASN A 167 3.20 -16.85 4.23
N PHE A 168 2.81 -16.23 5.35
CA PHE A 168 2.03 -15.00 5.33
C PHE A 168 2.94 -13.77 5.40
N VAL A 169 2.56 -12.69 4.73
CA VAL A 169 3.26 -11.40 4.69
C VAL A 169 2.30 -10.26 4.99
N ALA A 170 2.79 -9.20 5.62
CA ALA A 170 1.99 -8.03 5.95
C ALA A 170 1.90 -7.09 4.74
N ARG A 171 0.69 -6.62 4.44
CA ARG A 171 0.43 -5.59 3.44
C ARG A 171 -0.71 -4.69 3.91
N PHE A 172 -0.67 -3.43 3.50
CA PHE A 172 -1.78 -2.50 3.59
C PHE A 172 -2.51 -2.51 2.24
N ASP A 173 -3.60 -3.28 2.16
CA ASP A 173 -4.30 -3.49 0.89
C ASP A 173 -5.78 -3.82 1.15
N ARG A 174 -6.60 -3.82 0.11
CA ARG A 174 -8.03 -4.17 0.17
C ARG A 174 -8.23 -5.64 0.44
N GLY A 175 -9.28 -6.01 1.17
CA GLY A 175 -9.67 -7.40 1.41
C GLY A 175 -10.59 -7.96 0.32
N HIS A 176 -11.34 -9.02 0.64
CA HIS A 176 -12.31 -9.62 -0.29
C HIS A 176 -13.53 -8.71 -0.47
N LYS A 177 -14.52 -9.13 -1.29
CA LYS A 177 -15.75 -8.36 -1.52
C LYS A 177 -16.38 -7.92 -0.19
N GLY A 178 -16.61 -6.61 -0.03
CA GLY A 178 -17.11 -6.01 1.22
C GLY A 178 -16.01 -5.55 2.19
N GLN A 179 -14.74 -5.69 1.83
CA GLN A 179 -13.58 -5.13 2.52
C GLN A 179 -12.78 -4.23 1.55
N ASP A 180 -13.47 -3.27 0.94
CA ASP A 180 -12.91 -2.41 -0.10
C ASP A 180 -11.98 -1.32 0.49
N GLU A 181 -11.93 -1.18 1.81
CA GLU A 181 -11.02 -0.31 2.53
C GLU A 181 -9.59 -0.86 2.56
N PHE A 182 -8.60 0.04 2.51
CA PHE A 182 -7.22 -0.30 2.80
C PHE A 182 -7.05 -0.45 4.31
N SER A 183 -6.55 -1.60 4.73
CA SER A 183 -6.20 -1.85 6.11
C SER A 183 -5.11 -2.92 6.19
N TRP A 184 -4.40 -2.94 7.31
CA TRP A 184 -3.28 -3.85 7.53
C TRP A 184 -3.77 -5.30 7.65
N ARG A 185 -3.23 -6.16 6.79
CA ARG A 185 -3.64 -7.55 6.64
C ARG A 185 -2.42 -8.45 6.49
N CYS A 186 -2.58 -9.69 6.95
CA CYS A 186 -1.65 -10.76 6.64
C CYS A 186 -2.17 -11.56 5.45
N TYR A 187 -1.47 -11.50 4.33
CA TYR A 187 -1.81 -12.24 3.10
C TYR A 187 -0.99 -13.50 3.00
N ASN A 188 -1.59 -14.58 2.49
CA ASN A 188 -0.82 -15.69 1.97
C ASN A 188 0.01 -15.21 0.77
N ALA A 189 1.35 -15.28 0.87
CA ALA A 189 2.24 -14.83 -0.19
C ALA A 189 1.96 -15.49 -1.55
N ALA A 190 1.48 -16.74 -1.56
CA ALA A 190 1.12 -17.46 -2.80
C ALA A 190 -0.11 -16.86 -3.53
N SER A 191 -0.92 -16.07 -2.83
CA SER A 191 -2.08 -15.36 -3.42
C SER A 191 -1.72 -13.98 -4.01
N LEU A 192 -0.48 -13.54 -3.82
CA LEU A 192 0.04 -12.26 -4.32
C LEU A 192 0.72 -12.45 -5.68
N ARG A 193 0.97 -11.33 -6.36
CA ARG A 193 1.76 -11.27 -7.60
C ARG A 193 2.80 -10.17 -7.49
N PHE A 194 4.05 -10.50 -7.82
CA PHE A 194 5.19 -9.60 -7.67
C PHE A 194 5.06 -8.35 -8.55
N GLU A 195 4.55 -8.51 -9.77
CA GLU A 195 4.33 -7.44 -10.74
C GLU A 195 3.22 -6.47 -10.33
N ARG A 196 2.39 -6.88 -9.37
CA ARG A 196 1.36 -6.01 -8.80
C ARG A 196 1.92 -5.29 -7.60
N LEU A 197 1.55 -4.02 -7.48
CA LEU A 197 1.90 -3.20 -6.35
C LEU A 197 0.88 -3.39 -5.24
N SER A 198 1.38 -3.42 -4.02
CA SER A 198 0.65 -3.29 -2.77
C SER A 198 1.22 -2.07 -2.04
N VAL A 199 0.73 -1.83 -0.84
CA VAL A 199 1.35 -0.90 0.11
C VAL A 199 1.97 -1.67 1.28
N CYS A 200 3.15 -1.23 1.70
CA CYS A 200 3.96 -1.76 2.80
C CYS A 200 4.27 -0.64 3.80
N ALA A 201 4.82 -1.01 4.96
CA ALA A 201 5.27 -0.04 5.94
C ALA A 201 6.59 0.59 5.48
N ASP A 202 6.67 1.92 5.49
CA ASP A 202 7.94 2.61 5.26
C ASP A 202 8.88 2.48 6.48
N ASN A 203 10.07 3.04 6.38
CA ASN A 203 11.06 3.05 7.46
C ASN A 203 10.87 4.19 8.48
N CYS A 204 9.77 4.94 8.40
CA CYS A 204 9.35 5.97 9.36
C CYS A 204 8.05 5.53 10.05
N ARG A 205 6.91 6.20 9.81
CA ARG A 205 5.59 5.81 10.34
C ARG A 205 4.47 5.84 9.29
N GLY A 206 4.83 6.07 8.04
CA GLY A 206 3.92 6.08 6.91
C GLY A 206 3.88 4.73 6.21
N VAL A 207 3.60 4.82 4.91
CA VAL A 207 3.44 3.69 4.01
C VAL A 207 4.15 3.96 2.68
N VAL A 208 4.61 2.90 2.03
CA VAL A 208 5.33 2.96 0.76
C VAL A 208 4.82 1.87 -0.19
N PRO A 209 4.77 2.13 -1.51
CA PRO A 209 4.43 1.09 -2.48
C PRO A 209 5.48 -0.03 -2.47
N CYS A 210 5.03 -1.28 -2.61
CA CYS A 210 5.90 -2.44 -2.63
C CYS A 210 5.38 -3.53 -3.55
N ALA A 211 6.25 -4.45 -3.97
CA ALA A 211 5.87 -5.61 -4.76
C ALA A 211 5.00 -6.60 -3.95
N GLY A 212 4.17 -7.36 -4.66
CA GLY A 212 3.28 -8.35 -4.05
C GLY A 212 1.91 -7.80 -3.72
N GLY A 213 1.24 -7.24 -4.72
CA GLY A 213 -0.19 -6.92 -4.69
C GLY A 213 -1.06 -8.12 -4.98
N ARG A 214 -2.35 -7.99 -4.66
CA ARG A 214 -3.32 -9.07 -4.85
C ARG A 214 -3.53 -9.41 -6.33
N ALA A 215 -3.50 -10.70 -6.65
CA ALA A 215 -3.81 -11.20 -7.99
C ALA A 215 -5.31 -11.06 -8.32
N ASP A 216 -6.14 -11.28 -7.31
CA ASP A 216 -7.59 -11.43 -7.44
C ASP A 216 -8.29 -10.59 -6.35
N PRO A 217 -9.15 -9.63 -6.72
CA PRO A 217 -9.90 -8.80 -5.78
C PRO A 217 -10.93 -9.60 -4.96
N THR A 218 -11.23 -10.85 -5.33
CA THR A 218 -12.13 -11.73 -4.58
C THR A 218 -11.39 -12.66 -3.61
N SER A 219 -10.06 -12.67 -3.63
CA SER A 219 -9.27 -13.58 -2.77
C SER A 219 -9.58 -13.35 -1.29
N THR A 220 -9.90 -14.43 -0.59
CA THR A 220 -10.12 -14.50 0.86
C THR A 220 -8.90 -15.01 1.63
N ASN A 221 -7.76 -15.19 0.95
CA ASN A 221 -6.55 -15.78 1.52
C ASN A 221 -5.73 -14.76 2.33
N HIS A 222 -6.40 -14.08 3.26
CA HIS A 222 -5.82 -13.08 4.15
C HIS A 222 -6.51 -13.07 5.51
N LYS A 223 -5.90 -12.39 6.47
CA LYS A 223 -6.51 -12.03 7.75
C LYS A 223 -6.36 -10.54 8.01
N THR A 224 -7.47 -9.88 8.28
CA THR A 224 -7.52 -8.48 8.73
C THR A 224 -7.23 -8.44 10.23
N ILE A 225 -6.06 -7.91 10.60
CA ILE A 225 -5.62 -7.80 12.00
C ILE A 225 -4.82 -6.51 12.24
N PRO A 226 -5.40 -5.33 11.93
CA PRO A 226 -4.68 -4.06 11.92
C PRO A 226 -4.00 -3.75 13.25
N ASP A 227 -4.72 -3.83 14.37
CA ASP A 227 -4.18 -3.57 15.71
C ASP A 227 -2.89 -4.36 16.03
N ARG A 228 -2.89 -5.65 15.70
CA ARG A 228 -1.75 -6.53 16.04
C ARG A 228 -0.55 -6.23 15.14
N LEU A 229 -0.78 -5.88 13.88
CA LEU A 229 0.28 -5.45 12.97
C LEU A 229 0.83 -4.08 13.34
N LEU A 230 -0.04 -3.11 13.64
CA LEU A 230 0.33 -1.77 14.08
C LEU A 230 1.20 -1.82 15.36
N ARG A 231 0.76 -2.56 16.37
CA ARG A 231 1.57 -2.78 17.59
C ARG A 231 2.88 -3.51 17.31
N SER A 232 2.88 -4.47 16.38
CA SER A 232 4.13 -5.15 16.03
C SER A 232 5.11 -4.20 15.34
N MET A 233 4.64 -3.30 14.48
CA MET A 233 5.49 -2.30 13.83
C MET A 233 6.10 -1.32 14.84
N ASP A 234 5.41 -1.02 15.93
CA ASP A 234 5.93 -0.17 17.03
C ASP A 234 7.07 -0.79 17.82
N MET A 235 7.28 -2.11 17.69
CA MET A 235 8.46 -2.77 18.26
C MET A 235 9.75 -2.40 17.50
N ALA A 236 9.64 -1.83 16.30
CA ALA A 236 10.78 -1.25 15.60
C ALA A 236 11.23 0.03 16.31
N THR A 237 12.53 0.14 16.59
CA THR A 237 13.10 1.38 17.12
C THR A 237 12.84 2.52 16.14
N PHE A 238 12.25 3.62 16.62
CA PHE A 238 12.05 4.80 15.80
C PHE A 238 13.42 5.40 15.44
N PRO A 239 13.70 5.68 14.15
CA PRO A 239 15.06 5.89 13.66
C PRO A 239 15.64 7.28 13.96
N CYS A 240 14.80 8.28 14.19
CA CYS A 240 15.23 9.66 14.46
C CYS A 240 15.26 9.98 15.96
N ALA A 241 15.97 11.03 16.37
CA ALA A 241 15.99 11.50 17.75
C ALA A 241 14.71 12.25 18.13
N ALA A 242 14.43 12.37 19.42
CA ALA A 242 13.26 13.14 19.89
C ALA A 242 13.33 14.58 19.36
N GLY A 243 12.19 15.12 18.92
CA GLY A 243 12.12 16.43 18.26
C GLY A 243 12.59 16.47 16.80
N GLU A 244 12.96 15.35 16.17
CA GLU A 244 13.24 15.27 14.72
C GLU A 244 12.11 14.64 13.93
N VAL A 245 11.85 15.19 12.74
CA VAL A 245 10.96 14.61 11.72
C VAL A 245 11.72 13.55 10.92
N CYS A 246 11.08 12.41 10.76
CA CYS A 246 11.53 11.30 9.93
C CYS A 246 10.98 11.45 8.51
N GLU A 247 11.86 11.62 7.53
CA GLU A 247 11.50 11.57 6.12
C GLU A 247 11.82 10.18 5.56
N ALA A 248 10.77 9.48 5.15
CA ALA A 248 10.89 8.13 4.62
C ALA A 248 11.77 8.10 3.37
N THR A 249 12.48 7.00 3.20
CA THR A 249 13.33 6.72 2.04
C THR A 249 13.06 5.29 1.55
N ARG A 250 13.42 4.99 0.30
CA ARG A 250 13.35 3.62 -0.23
C ARG A 250 14.44 2.69 0.30
N SER A 251 15.44 3.25 0.99
CA SER A 251 16.56 2.50 1.55
C SER A 251 16.89 3.02 2.94
N ASN A 252 17.18 2.14 3.87
CA ASN A 252 17.59 2.49 5.22
C ASN A 252 18.99 3.13 5.25
N PRO A 253 19.25 4.05 6.18
CA PRO A 253 18.28 4.66 7.09
C PRO A 253 17.40 5.74 6.39
N PRO A 254 16.26 6.12 6.98
CA PRO A 254 15.55 7.34 6.57
C PRO A 254 16.37 8.60 6.86
N LYS A 255 15.90 9.74 6.36
CA LYS A 255 16.50 11.03 6.71
C LYS A 255 15.82 11.57 7.97
N CYS A 256 16.62 12.12 8.87
CA CYS A 256 16.15 12.79 10.07
C CYS A 256 16.51 14.26 9.97
N ARG A 257 15.56 15.15 10.27
CA ARG A 257 15.77 16.60 10.24
C ARG A 257 14.93 17.34 11.28
N PRO A 258 15.28 18.58 11.62
CA PRO A 258 14.40 19.43 12.42
C PRO A 258 13.02 19.63 11.76
N PRO A 259 11.95 19.80 12.56
CA PRO A 259 10.62 20.11 12.05
C PRO A 259 10.60 21.50 11.40
N LEU A 260 9.91 21.59 10.26
CA LEU A 260 9.57 22.85 9.62
C LEU A 260 8.36 23.49 10.32
N PRO A 261 8.12 24.80 10.14
CA PRO A 261 6.93 25.46 10.69
C PRO A 261 5.64 24.71 10.33
N GLY A 262 4.92 24.25 11.36
CA GLY A 262 3.66 23.53 11.21
C GLY A 262 3.77 22.02 11.07
N GLU A 263 4.97 21.45 11.17
CA GLU A 263 5.19 20.02 11.40
C GLU A 263 5.29 19.71 12.90
N ASP A 264 4.87 18.51 13.29
CA ASP A 264 4.95 18.03 14.66
C ASP A 264 5.70 16.69 14.68
N ALA A 265 6.97 16.74 15.08
CA ALA A 265 7.86 15.58 15.13
C ALA A 265 7.41 14.53 16.14
N ASP A 266 6.84 14.96 17.27
CA ASP A 266 6.40 14.05 18.34
C ASP A 266 5.08 13.38 17.96
N LEU A 267 4.20 14.10 17.27
CA LEU A 267 3.00 13.52 16.66
C LEU A 267 3.38 12.48 15.60
N GLN A 268 4.33 12.80 14.71
CA GLN A 268 4.80 11.85 13.70
C GLN A 268 5.38 10.59 14.34
N ARG A 269 6.06 10.70 15.49
CA ARG A 269 6.62 9.58 16.26
C ARG A 269 5.57 8.68 16.91
N THR A 270 4.34 9.14 17.08
CA THR A 270 3.28 8.41 17.78
C THR A 270 2.14 7.96 16.86
N GLN A 271 1.96 8.63 15.73
CA GLN A 271 0.93 8.31 14.76
C GLN A 271 1.45 7.49 13.59
N GLN A 272 0.62 6.60 13.07
CA GLN A 272 0.88 5.82 11.87
C GLN A 272 -0.40 5.65 11.04
N VAL A 273 -0.26 5.28 9.77
CA VAL A 273 -1.42 5.04 8.89
C VAL A 273 -2.20 3.83 9.40
N VAL A 274 -3.44 4.05 9.83
CA VAL A 274 -4.31 3.00 10.41
C VAL A 274 -5.32 2.48 9.39
N THR A 275 -5.91 3.36 8.58
CA THR A 275 -6.81 2.98 7.48
C THR A 275 -6.77 4.03 6.38
N ALA A 276 -7.13 3.62 5.17
CA ALA A 276 -7.31 4.53 4.06
C ALA A 276 -8.45 4.07 3.15
N VAL A 277 -9.10 5.04 2.53
CA VAL A 277 -10.29 4.82 1.71
C VAL A 277 -10.22 5.73 0.50
N GLU A 278 -10.64 5.24 -0.65
CA GLU A 278 -10.80 6.10 -1.82
C GLU A 278 -12.17 6.76 -1.80
N VAL A 279 -12.18 8.08 -2.00
CA VAL A 279 -13.37 8.91 -1.99
C VAL A 279 -13.49 9.55 -3.35
N ARG A 280 -14.66 9.39 -3.97
CA ARG A 280 -15.02 10.04 -5.22
C ARG A 280 -15.90 11.24 -4.94
N GLU A 281 -15.92 12.16 -5.89
CA GLU A 281 -16.89 13.25 -5.87
C GLU A 281 -18.32 12.72 -5.72
N GLY A 282 -19.08 13.33 -4.81
CA GLY A 282 -20.42 12.90 -4.43
C GLY A 282 -20.46 11.74 -3.44
N GLN A 283 -19.35 11.41 -2.78
CA GLN A 283 -19.31 10.43 -1.69
C GLN A 283 -19.03 11.09 -0.33
N GLN A 284 -19.45 10.39 0.71
CA GLN A 284 -19.15 10.68 2.10
C GLN A 284 -18.39 9.51 2.72
N VAL A 285 -17.36 9.81 3.49
CA VAL A 285 -16.69 8.86 4.39
C VAL A 285 -17.12 9.15 5.80
N THR A 286 -17.54 8.12 6.51
CA THR A 286 -17.86 8.19 7.92
C THR A 286 -16.90 7.29 8.70
N LEU A 287 -16.19 7.86 9.66
CA LEU A 287 -15.33 7.16 10.62
C LEU A 287 -15.99 7.13 11.99
N ASP A 288 -16.11 5.95 12.58
CA ASP A 288 -16.45 5.81 13.99
C ASP A 288 -15.16 5.78 14.82
N VAL A 289 -14.88 6.86 15.53
CA VAL A 289 -13.65 7.03 16.33
C VAL A 289 -13.88 6.46 17.74
N PRO A 290 -13.07 5.49 18.20
CA PRO A 290 -13.22 4.90 19.52
C PRO A 290 -13.00 5.90 20.65
N LYS A 291 -13.65 5.63 21.79
CA LYS A 291 -13.41 6.32 23.05
C LYS A 291 -11.92 6.31 23.41
N GLY A 292 -11.42 7.44 23.88
CA GLY A 292 -10.05 7.55 24.38
C GLY A 292 -9.00 7.70 23.30
N THR A 293 -9.38 8.00 22.05
CA THR A 293 -8.46 8.38 20.98
C THR A 293 -8.00 9.82 21.21
N PRO A 294 -6.76 10.07 21.68
CA PRO A 294 -6.35 11.40 22.13
C PRO A 294 -6.04 12.33 20.96
N THR A 295 -5.53 11.76 19.86
CA THR A 295 -5.18 12.48 18.65
C THR A 295 -5.53 11.64 17.41
N LEU A 296 -5.93 12.32 16.35
CA LEU A 296 -6.21 11.71 15.05
C LEU A 296 -5.85 12.73 13.98
N SER A 297 -5.08 12.34 12.97
CA SER A 297 -4.88 13.14 11.76
C SER A 297 -5.55 12.46 10.59
N VAL A 298 -6.25 13.24 9.78
CA VAL A 298 -7.02 12.79 8.62
C VAL A 298 -6.58 13.63 7.44
N GLU A 299 -6.20 12.98 6.35
CA GLU A 299 -5.73 13.62 5.14
C GLU A 299 -6.62 13.20 3.97
N LEU A 300 -7.03 14.15 3.15
CA LEU A 300 -7.68 13.90 1.87
C LEU A 300 -6.70 14.28 0.77
N GLY A 301 -6.00 13.28 0.22
CA GLY A 301 -4.89 13.48 -0.71
C GLY A 301 -3.89 14.51 -0.17
N ASN A 302 -3.48 15.44 -1.03
CA ASN A 302 -2.60 16.55 -0.66
C ASN A 302 -3.35 17.89 -0.54
N CYS A 303 -4.68 17.88 -0.64
CA CYS A 303 -5.49 19.09 -0.76
C CYS A 303 -6.12 19.53 0.57
N HIS A 304 -6.31 18.59 1.51
CA HIS A 304 -6.96 18.89 2.78
C HIS A 304 -6.43 18.00 3.91
N SER A 305 -6.29 18.57 5.10
CA SER A 305 -5.96 17.81 6.30
C SER A 305 -6.68 18.35 7.54
N VAL A 306 -7.02 17.43 8.44
CA VAL A 306 -7.75 17.68 9.69
C VAL A 306 -7.02 16.97 10.81
N GLN A 307 -6.75 17.66 11.90
CA GLN A 307 -6.11 17.13 13.09
C GLN A 307 -7.03 17.34 14.28
N LEU A 308 -7.44 16.24 14.89
CA LEU A 308 -7.97 16.23 16.24
C LEU A 308 -6.80 16.17 17.20
N GLN A 309 -6.73 17.17 18.08
CA GLN A 309 -5.71 17.32 19.10
C GLN A 309 -6.27 16.98 20.47
N GLU A 310 -5.37 16.71 21.42
CA GLU A 310 -5.74 16.49 22.80
C GLU A 310 -6.51 17.70 23.36
N GLY A 311 -7.54 17.42 24.17
CA GLY A 311 -8.43 18.46 24.69
C GLY A 311 -9.57 18.87 23.75
N GLY A 312 -9.78 18.16 22.62
CA GLY A 312 -10.95 18.40 21.76
C GLY A 312 -10.79 19.55 20.77
N ARG A 313 -9.56 20.05 20.58
CA ARG A 313 -9.28 21.06 19.57
C ARG A 313 -9.18 20.41 18.20
N ILE A 314 -9.83 21.03 17.21
CA ILE A 314 -9.73 20.63 15.81
C ILE A 314 -8.96 21.68 15.06
N ALA A 315 -7.92 21.26 14.37
CA ALA A 315 -7.13 22.06 13.46
C ALA A 315 -7.30 21.53 12.03
N PHE A 316 -7.41 22.40 11.03
CA PHE A 316 -7.49 21.97 9.64
C PHE A 316 -6.76 22.91 8.68
N LYS A 317 -6.37 22.36 7.54
CA LYS A 317 -5.73 23.07 6.42
C LYS A 317 -6.43 22.67 5.12
N SER A 318 -6.64 23.63 4.22
CA SER A 318 -7.29 23.39 2.93
C SER A 318 -6.65 24.22 1.82
N GLY A 319 -6.69 23.72 0.59
CA GLY A 319 -6.37 24.50 -0.62
C GLY A 319 -4.92 24.99 -0.70
N GLY A 320 -3.97 24.21 -0.14
CA GLY A 320 -2.55 24.60 -0.10
C GLY A 320 -2.23 25.80 0.81
N SER A 321 -3.20 26.27 1.59
CA SER A 321 -2.98 27.35 2.57
C SER A 321 -1.99 26.91 3.65
N VAL A 322 -1.06 27.81 3.99
CA VAL A 322 -0.15 27.64 5.13
C VAL A 322 -0.90 27.87 6.46
N GLN A 323 -2.03 28.58 6.43
CA GLN A 323 -2.78 28.91 7.64
C GLN A 323 -3.61 27.72 8.13
N THR A 324 -3.35 27.32 9.36
CA THR A 324 -4.18 26.38 10.12
C THR A 324 -5.34 27.13 10.74
N THR A 325 -6.57 26.76 10.41
CA THR A 325 -7.76 27.19 11.16
C THR A 325 -8.04 26.20 12.27
N SER A 326 -8.45 26.67 13.45
CA SER A 326 -8.82 25.78 14.53
C SER A 326 -10.02 26.27 15.32
N PHE A 327 -10.82 25.35 15.83
CA PHE A 327 -11.89 25.61 16.78
C PHE A 327 -11.85 24.58 17.90
N ASP A 328 -12.42 24.96 19.04
CA ASP A 328 -12.44 24.15 20.25
C ASP A 328 -13.81 23.49 20.42
N LEU A 329 -13.83 22.18 20.60
CA LEU A 329 -15.06 21.44 20.93
C LEU A 329 -15.42 21.53 22.43
N GLY A 330 -14.57 22.15 23.26
CA GLY A 330 -14.70 22.22 24.71
C GLY A 330 -14.15 20.97 25.38
N ALA A 331 -14.86 20.41 26.35
CA ALA A 331 -14.48 19.12 26.91
C ALA A 331 -14.62 18.06 25.80
N GLY A 332 -13.49 17.64 25.23
CA GLY A 332 -13.44 16.67 24.13
C GLY A 332 -14.30 15.41 24.37
N PRO A 333 -14.55 14.61 23.32
CA PRO A 333 -15.54 13.55 23.35
C PRO A 333 -15.27 12.53 24.48
N LYS A 334 -16.24 12.38 25.39
CA LYS A 334 -16.15 11.46 26.55
C LYS A 334 -16.33 9.98 26.15
N GLU A 335 -17.01 9.71 25.04
CA GLU A 335 -17.16 8.38 24.43
C GLU A 335 -16.75 8.41 22.95
N SER A 336 -17.10 7.38 22.19
CA SER A 336 -16.92 7.37 20.74
C SER A 336 -17.68 8.52 20.05
N PHE A 337 -17.14 8.97 18.92
CA PHE A 337 -17.76 9.99 18.09
C PHE A 337 -17.59 9.64 16.61
N ARG A 338 -18.38 10.28 15.77
CA ARG A 338 -18.38 10.03 14.33
C ARG A 338 -17.81 11.22 13.58
N LEU A 339 -16.75 11.00 12.81
CA LEU A 339 -16.21 11.99 11.87
C LEU A 339 -16.73 11.67 10.47
N SER A 340 -17.50 12.57 9.89
CA SER A 340 -18.03 12.44 8.53
C SER A 340 -17.37 13.47 7.62
N LEU A 341 -16.77 13.02 6.53
CA LEU A 341 -16.18 13.86 5.49
C LEU A 341 -16.97 13.65 4.19
N GLY A 342 -17.68 14.69 3.75
CA GLY A 342 -18.34 14.74 2.45
C GLY A 342 -17.50 15.50 1.44
N TYR A 343 -17.39 14.97 0.22
CA TYR A 343 -16.70 15.64 -0.89
C TYR A 343 -17.64 15.78 -2.10
N SER A 344 -17.92 17.01 -2.53
CA SER A 344 -18.83 17.29 -3.66
C SER A 344 -18.57 18.65 -4.28
N ASN A 345 -18.50 18.74 -5.62
CA ASN A 345 -18.41 20.00 -6.38
C ASN A 345 -17.30 20.94 -5.86
N ASP A 346 -16.09 20.39 -5.66
CA ASP A 346 -14.94 21.14 -5.12
C ASP A 346 -15.19 21.74 -3.71
N LYS A 347 -16.12 21.13 -2.96
CA LYS A 347 -16.38 21.41 -1.54
C LYS A 347 -16.02 20.20 -0.71
N ILE A 348 -15.41 20.46 0.45
CA ILE A 348 -15.25 19.48 1.52
C ILE A 348 -16.08 19.94 2.69
N SER A 349 -16.92 19.05 3.21
CA SER A 349 -17.63 19.26 4.46
C SER A 349 -17.15 18.24 5.47
N VAL A 350 -16.72 18.71 6.64
CA VAL A 350 -16.31 17.86 7.75
C VAL A 350 -17.29 18.08 8.90
N TRP A 351 -17.84 16.99 9.42
CA TRP A 351 -18.82 16.99 10.50
C TRP A 351 -18.39 16.03 11.59
N LEU A 352 -18.47 16.48 12.84
CA LEU A 352 -18.27 15.67 14.02
C LEU A 352 -19.61 15.53 14.72
N ASN A 353 -20.13 14.31 14.70
CA ASN A 353 -21.40 13.98 15.31
C ASN A 353 -21.14 13.12 16.55
N GLY A 354 -21.51 13.63 17.72
CA GLY A 354 -21.44 12.88 18.97
C GLY A 354 -22.78 12.22 19.25
N GLN A 355 -22.90 10.90 19.06
CA GLN A 355 -24.19 10.21 19.27
C GLN A 355 -24.67 10.23 20.74
N GLN A 356 -23.82 10.54 21.73
CA GLN A 356 -24.13 10.29 23.15
C GLN A 356 -23.66 11.35 24.19
N ASN A 357 -22.99 12.46 23.86
CA ASN A 357 -22.18 13.18 24.87
C ASN A 357 -22.20 14.72 24.92
N ASP A 358 -23.31 15.40 24.63
CA ASP A 358 -23.36 16.88 24.65
C ASP A 358 -22.31 17.58 23.75
N VAL A 359 -21.60 16.83 22.89
CA VAL A 359 -20.76 17.40 21.84
C VAL A 359 -21.73 18.01 20.85
N ARG A 360 -21.75 19.35 20.78
CA ARG A 360 -22.51 20.05 19.74
C ARG A 360 -22.02 19.52 18.41
N ASP A 361 -22.96 19.11 17.54
CA ASP A 361 -22.64 18.80 16.16
C ASP A 361 -21.85 19.98 15.60
N ALA A 362 -20.58 19.72 15.31
CA ALA A 362 -19.63 20.73 14.91
C ALA A 362 -19.14 20.35 13.53
N GLY A 363 -19.12 21.31 12.63
CA GLY A 363 -18.65 21.06 11.29
C GLY A 363 -18.21 22.34 10.62
N TYR A 364 -17.51 22.16 9.53
CA TYR A 364 -17.13 23.23 8.65
C TYR A 364 -17.23 22.75 7.21
N THR A 365 -17.40 23.71 6.31
CA THR A 365 -17.35 23.46 4.87
C THR A 365 -16.32 24.39 4.26
N VAL A 366 -15.38 23.81 3.52
CA VAL A 366 -14.44 24.56 2.70
C VAL A 366 -14.86 24.46 1.24
N ARG A 367 -15.02 25.61 0.59
CA ARG A 367 -15.21 25.71 -0.87
C ARG A 367 -13.84 25.84 -1.54
N GLN A 368 -13.72 25.38 -2.77
CA GLN A 368 -12.46 25.39 -3.52
C GLN A 368 -11.36 24.61 -2.81
N SER A 369 -11.66 23.36 -2.45
CA SER A 369 -10.70 22.53 -1.72
C SER A 369 -9.48 22.21 -2.57
N GLY A 370 -9.60 22.27 -3.89
CA GLY A 370 -8.52 21.91 -4.83
C GLY A 370 -8.30 20.40 -4.90
N CYS A 371 -9.21 19.61 -4.32
CA CYS A 371 -9.16 18.16 -4.44
C CYS A 371 -9.64 17.72 -5.82
N GLY A 372 -8.98 16.70 -6.37
CA GLY A 372 -9.41 16.06 -7.61
C GLY A 372 -10.65 15.17 -7.42
N PRO A 373 -11.28 14.74 -8.53
CA PRO A 373 -12.53 13.97 -8.52
C PRO A 373 -12.44 12.61 -7.82
N VAL A 374 -11.23 12.13 -7.60
CA VAL A 374 -10.90 10.98 -6.76
C VAL A 374 -9.77 11.40 -5.85
N SER A 375 -9.92 11.20 -4.55
CA SER A 375 -8.90 11.50 -3.54
C SER A 375 -8.82 10.36 -2.53
N ARG A 376 -7.62 10.11 -1.99
CA ARG A 376 -7.44 9.13 -0.91
C ARG A 376 -7.65 9.81 0.43
N PHE A 377 -8.61 9.32 1.18
CA PHE A 377 -8.80 9.64 2.57
C PHE A 377 -7.91 8.72 3.41
N THR A 378 -6.89 9.27 4.06
CA THR A 378 -5.92 8.54 4.89
C THR A 378 -6.08 8.95 6.34
N VAL A 379 -6.11 7.98 7.24
CA VAL A 379 -6.21 8.22 8.67
C VAL A 379 -4.90 7.83 9.33
N HIS A 380 -4.36 8.76 10.13
CA HIS A 380 -3.20 8.61 10.97
C HIS A 380 -3.63 8.64 12.42
N GLY A 381 -3.22 7.64 13.17
CA GLY A 381 -3.57 7.52 14.58
C GLY A 381 -2.58 6.65 15.34
N PRO A 382 -2.74 6.56 16.67
CA PRO A 382 -1.95 5.63 17.48
C PRO A 382 -2.29 4.17 17.10
N ALA A 383 -1.46 3.21 17.49
CA ALA A 383 -1.65 1.81 17.15
C ALA A 383 -2.98 1.22 17.67
N GLU A 384 -3.46 1.74 18.79
CA GLU A 384 -4.73 1.39 19.42
C GLU A 384 -5.94 1.82 18.57
N ALA A 385 -5.76 2.74 17.63
CA ALA A 385 -6.81 3.19 16.71
C ALA A 385 -7.02 2.23 15.51
N GLY A 386 -6.39 1.05 15.47
CA GLY A 386 -6.54 0.11 14.36
C GLY A 386 -7.95 -0.46 14.16
N MET A 387 -8.86 -0.31 15.13
CA MET A 387 -10.27 -0.72 15.05
C MET A 387 -11.20 0.33 14.42
N LEU A 388 -10.67 1.40 13.83
CA LEU A 388 -11.49 2.38 13.11
C LEU A 388 -12.27 1.70 11.99
N THR A 389 -13.59 1.81 12.05
CA THR A 389 -14.48 1.43 10.96
C THR A 389 -14.75 2.65 10.10
N SER A 390 -14.57 2.49 8.79
CA SER A 390 -14.93 3.49 7.80
C SER A 390 -16.08 2.98 6.94
N VAL A 391 -17.04 3.85 6.64
CA VAL A 391 -18.15 3.56 5.72
C VAL A 391 -18.12 4.61 4.62
N VAL A 392 -18.18 4.17 3.37
CA VAL A 392 -18.33 5.05 2.20
C VAL A 392 -19.74 4.96 1.68
N GLU A 393 -20.43 6.09 1.64
CA GLU A 393 -21.78 6.19 1.14
C GLU A 393 -21.86 7.21 0.01
N ALA A 394 -22.74 6.99 -0.95
CA ALA A 394 -23.09 8.03 -1.91
C ALA A 394 -23.84 9.14 -1.15
N PHE A 395 -23.56 10.40 -1.49
CA PHE A 395 -24.27 11.53 -0.92
C PHE A 395 -25.75 11.42 -1.28
N ALA A 396 -26.60 11.07 -0.31
CA ALA A 396 -28.02 11.21 -0.48
C ALA A 396 -28.31 12.71 -0.55
N SER A 397 -28.86 13.20 -1.67
CA SER A 397 -29.32 14.59 -1.76
C SER A 397 -30.56 14.76 -0.88
N SER A 398 -30.42 14.70 0.44
CA SER A 398 -31.47 15.12 1.36
C SER A 398 -31.44 16.64 1.40
N GLY A 399 -32.49 17.26 0.86
CA GLY A 399 -32.61 18.70 0.77
C GLY A 399 -32.54 19.40 2.13
N GLY A 400 -31.81 20.52 2.17
CA GLY A 400 -31.94 21.56 3.18
C GLY A 400 -31.15 21.34 4.47
N SER A 401 -29.84 21.63 4.45
CA SER A 401 -29.11 22.03 5.66
C SER A 401 -28.87 23.55 5.62
N THR A 402 -29.13 24.21 6.74
CA THR A 402 -28.92 25.64 6.94
C THR A 402 -27.42 25.91 7.10
N GLU A 403 -26.81 26.64 6.16
CA GLU A 403 -25.43 27.15 6.30
C GLU A 403 -25.39 28.15 7.48
N LEU A 404 -24.46 27.95 8.42
CA LEU A 404 -24.08 28.91 9.47
C LEU A 404 -22.87 29.74 9.02
#